data_AF-A0A8S8XCI4-F1
#
_entry.id   AF-A0A8S8XCI4-F1
#
_cell.length_a   1.000
_cell.length_b   1.000
_cell.length_c   1.000
_cell.angle_alpha   90.00
_cell.angle_beta   90.00
_cell.angle_gamma   90.00
#
_symmetry.space_group_name_H-M   'P 1'
#
loop_
_entity.id
_entity.type
_entity.pdbx_description
1 polymer ?
#
loop_
_entity_poly.entity_id
_entity_poly.type
_entity_poly.pdbx_seq_one_letter_code
_entity_poly.pdbx_strand_id
1 'polypeptide(L)'
;MARFTMEAAPFDLAPLESALRDHRAGAYATFEGWVRDHNDGRKVSRLDYEAFEPLAVAEAERILDEAQAKFAIHAARAVHRVGTLQLGDRAVWIGVVASHRDEAFRACRYIIDEIKARLPVWKKEHYVSGDAIWVNCQHAAPSQQVYAPKLDEAQLYARQIRLPEIGEAGQAKLKAARVLIVGMGGLGSAAAPSLAAAGVGTIGLVEQDTLDASNLHRQLIYDAADVGKPKAQLAALRLTSLNPFVSVRVHSDRLGPANCAAIVADYDLVLDCTDNFTTKYLLNDAAHLLGVPVIQASLYQYEGQLLTIDAASDGGCLRCVHPAPPPAGAVGNCAEVGVLGVVPQLFGGLQATEALKRILGMSGQLTDATLLFDLNSYETQRLKRPRRADCALCGEHPTISVLADVTQGQAPLNEIEVELADLEAATLRGARWIDLREPAERTGAVPPGTISHPFGTFDADAPGFEPGPQTFLFCAAGRRSLRATQKLRARGWRNVWSVRGGADALRAILTETAE
;
A
#
# COMPACT_ATOMS: atom_id res chain seq x y z
N MET A 1 -13.68 -32.59 38.34
CA MET A 1 -14.49 -31.60 37.61
C MET A 1 -13.67 -31.08 36.45
N ALA A 2 -14.26 -30.99 35.25
CA ALA A 2 -13.63 -30.36 34.09
C ALA A 2 -13.19 -28.93 34.43
N ARG A 3 -12.14 -28.43 33.77
CA ARG A 3 -11.67 -27.04 33.97
C ARG A 3 -12.49 -26.08 33.11
N PHE A 4 -13.03 -26.57 32.00
CA PHE A 4 -14.01 -25.87 31.19
C PHE A 4 -15.37 -26.57 31.18
N THR A 5 -16.46 -25.82 31.29
CA THR A 5 -17.84 -26.32 31.09
C THR A 5 -18.64 -25.39 30.19
N MET A 6 -19.60 -25.98 29.46
CA MET A 6 -20.65 -25.23 28.77
C MET A 6 -21.98 -25.45 29.50
N GLU A 7 -22.72 -24.37 29.72
CA GLU A 7 -23.99 -24.45 30.47
C GLU A 7 -25.12 -23.73 29.74
N ALA A 8 -26.30 -24.34 29.65
CA ALA A 8 -27.48 -23.67 29.10
C ALA A 8 -28.15 -22.77 30.15
N ALA A 9 -28.12 -23.17 31.42
CA ALA A 9 -28.71 -22.46 32.54
C ALA A 9 -27.71 -21.48 33.19
N PRO A 10 -28.18 -20.46 33.93
CA PRO A 10 -27.31 -19.64 34.76
C PRO A 10 -26.48 -20.47 35.75
N PHE A 11 -25.18 -20.21 35.80
CA PHE A 11 -24.24 -20.88 36.68
C PHE A 11 -23.94 -20.04 37.93
N ASP A 12 -23.72 -20.72 39.06
CA ASP A 12 -23.30 -20.10 40.33
C ASP A 12 -21.77 -20.03 40.38
N LEU A 13 -21.25 -18.87 40.78
CA LEU A 13 -19.81 -18.64 40.91
C LEU A 13 -19.24 -19.27 42.18
N ALA A 14 -20.01 -19.37 43.27
CA ALA A 14 -19.46 -19.81 44.56
C ALA A 14 -18.79 -21.21 44.50
N PRO A 15 -19.36 -22.23 43.84
CA PRO A 15 -18.70 -23.52 43.67
C PRO A 15 -17.44 -23.44 42.78
N LEU A 16 -17.48 -22.62 41.73
CA LEU A 16 -16.37 -22.44 40.78
C LEU A 16 -15.17 -21.75 41.45
N GLU A 17 -15.43 -20.71 42.24
CA GLU A 17 -14.44 -19.99 43.03
C GLU A 17 -13.85 -20.86 44.13
N SER A 18 -14.70 -21.61 44.84
CA SER A 18 -14.23 -22.52 45.90
C SER A 18 -13.29 -23.58 45.33
N ALA A 19 -13.50 -24.04 44.10
CA ALA A 19 -12.66 -25.02 43.42
C ALA A 19 -11.30 -24.47 42.94
N LEU A 20 -11.08 -23.15 43.03
CA LEU A 20 -9.81 -22.48 42.71
C LEU A 20 -9.03 -22.04 43.95
N ARG A 21 -9.62 -22.11 45.16
CA ARG A 21 -8.91 -21.73 46.39
C ARG A 21 -7.70 -22.63 46.62
N ASP A 22 -6.52 -22.01 46.63
CA ASP A 22 -5.23 -22.68 46.84
C ASP A 22 -4.41 -21.87 47.85
N HIS A 23 -3.90 -22.53 48.90
CA HIS A 23 -3.07 -21.89 49.93
C HIS A 23 -1.74 -21.35 49.40
N ARG A 24 -1.30 -21.77 48.21
CA ARG A 24 -0.10 -21.27 47.53
C ARG A 24 -0.36 -19.98 46.77
N ALA A 25 -1.62 -19.68 46.44
CA ALA A 25 -1.97 -18.53 45.63
C ALA A 25 -1.93 -17.23 46.45
N GLY A 26 -1.16 -16.25 45.97
CA GLY A 26 -1.19 -14.88 46.48
C GLY A 26 -2.13 -13.97 45.68
N ALA A 27 -2.70 -14.46 44.57
CA ALA A 27 -3.61 -13.72 43.72
C ALA A 27 -4.70 -14.60 43.10
N TYR A 28 -5.89 -14.01 42.96
CA TYR A 28 -7.02 -14.53 42.20
C TYR A 28 -7.51 -13.42 41.26
N ALA A 29 -7.64 -13.74 39.98
CA ALA A 29 -8.19 -12.86 38.97
C ALA A 29 -9.37 -13.53 38.28
N THR A 30 -10.42 -12.75 38.01
CA THR A 30 -11.60 -13.23 37.31
C THR A 30 -12.02 -12.28 36.21
N PHE A 31 -12.61 -12.84 35.16
CA PHE A 31 -13.28 -12.13 34.08
C PHE A 31 -14.70 -12.64 33.94
N GLU A 32 -15.65 -11.72 33.85
CA GLU A 32 -17.05 -12.01 33.52
C GLU A 32 -17.47 -11.24 32.27
N GLY A 33 -17.99 -11.95 31.27
CA GLY A 33 -18.62 -11.34 30.09
C GLY A 33 -20.12 -11.20 30.29
N TRP A 34 -20.64 -9.98 30.29
CA TRP A 34 -22.05 -9.69 30.53
C TRP A 34 -22.75 -9.28 29.23
N VAL A 35 -24.01 -9.66 29.08
CA VAL A 35 -24.84 -9.18 27.96
C VAL A 35 -25.23 -7.72 28.20
N ARG A 36 -24.90 -6.86 27.24
CA ARG A 36 -25.18 -5.41 27.26
C ARG A 36 -26.22 -5.01 26.23
N ASP A 37 -26.87 -3.88 26.44
CA ASP A 37 -27.99 -3.38 25.63
C ASP A 37 -27.56 -2.63 24.36
N HIS A 38 -26.27 -2.57 24.06
CA HIS A 38 -25.72 -1.86 22.90
C HIS A 38 -24.49 -2.55 22.30
N ASN A 39 -24.43 -2.63 20.97
CA ASN A 39 -23.27 -3.09 20.22
C ASN A 39 -23.15 -2.29 18.91
N ASP A 40 -21.97 -1.73 18.62
CA ASP A 40 -21.70 -0.88 17.44
C ASP A 40 -22.77 0.19 17.17
N GLY A 41 -23.22 0.87 18.23
CA GLY A 41 -24.23 1.93 18.16
C GLY A 41 -25.68 1.45 18.00
N ARG A 42 -25.94 0.14 17.94
CA ARG A 42 -27.29 -0.44 17.81
C ARG A 42 -27.76 -1.04 19.14
N LYS A 43 -29.05 -0.87 19.46
CA LYS A 43 -29.66 -1.42 20.67
C LYS A 43 -29.94 -2.91 20.53
N VAL A 44 -29.41 -3.71 21.45
CA VAL A 44 -29.54 -5.18 21.51
C VAL A 44 -30.61 -5.53 22.55
N SER A 45 -31.47 -6.50 22.24
CA SER A 45 -32.52 -7.00 23.14
C SER A 45 -32.12 -8.30 23.86
N ARG A 46 -31.45 -9.21 23.16
CA ARG A 46 -30.94 -10.48 23.70
C ARG A 46 -29.86 -11.08 22.80
N LEU A 47 -29.18 -12.10 23.31
CA LEU A 47 -28.19 -12.89 22.56
C LEU A 47 -28.58 -14.36 22.52
N ASP A 48 -28.32 -15.04 21.41
CA ASP A 48 -28.30 -16.51 21.37
C ASP A 48 -26.87 -17.00 21.11
N TYR A 49 -26.43 -17.97 21.90
CA TYR A 49 -25.14 -18.65 21.71
C TYR A 49 -25.37 -20.09 21.28
N GLU A 50 -24.80 -20.48 20.15
CA GLU A 50 -24.78 -21.86 19.68
C GLU A 50 -23.35 -22.38 19.64
N ALA A 51 -23.14 -23.65 19.95
CA ALA A 51 -21.80 -24.22 19.97
C ALA A 51 -21.82 -25.71 19.62
N PHE A 52 -20.73 -26.18 19.00
CA PHE A 52 -20.47 -27.61 18.92
C PHE A 52 -19.69 -28.03 20.17
N GLU A 53 -20.44 -28.38 21.22
CA GLU A 53 -19.93 -28.55 22.59
C GLU A 53 -18.69 -29.45 22.69
N PRO A 54 -18.61 -30.65 22.05
CA PRO A 54 -17.42 -31.49 22.17
C PRO A 54 -16.13 -30.83 21.67
N LEU A 55 -16.19 -30.07 20.57
CA LEU A 55 -15.03 -29.36 20.01
C LEU A 55 -14.70 -28.13 20.83
N ALA A 56 -15.71 -27.41 21.31
CA ALA A 56 -15.52 -26.25 22.17
C ALA A 56 -14.83 -26.60 23.48
N VAL A 57 -15.26 -27.69 24.13
CA VAL A 57 -14.62 -28.19 25.36
C VAL A 57 -13.18 -28.62 25.08
N ALA A 58 -12.93 -29.35 23.99
CA ALA A 58 -11.57 -29.80 23.63
C ALA A 58 -10.63 -28.64 23.27
N GLU A 59 -11.12 -27.58 22.65
CA GLU A 59 -10.34 -26.37 22.36
C GLU A 59 -10.09 -25.54 23.62
N ALA A 60 -11.09 -25.40 24.48
CA ALA A 60 -10.95 -24.66 25.74
C ALA A 60 -9.93 -25.31 26.67
N GLU A 61 -9.93 -26.63 26.80
CA GLU A 61 -8.93 -27.34 27.61
C GLU A 61 -7.51 -27.11 27.06
N ARG A 62 -7.33 -27.05 25.72
CA ARG A 62 -6.04 -26.69 25.10
C ARG A 62 -5.62 -25.25 25.44
N ILE A 63 -6.54 -24.29 25.39
CA ILE A 63 -6.27 -22.90 25.79
C ILE A 63 -5.84 -22.81 27.26
N LEU A 64 -6.51 -23.56 28.14
CA LEU A 64 -6.18 -23.60 29.57
C LEU A 64 -4.80 -24.24 29.82
N ASP A 65 -4.45 -25.30 29.09
CA ASP A 65 -3.11 -25.90 29.14
C ASP A 65 -2.02 -24.95 28.64
N GLU A 66 -2.28 -24.23 27.54
CA GLU A 66 -1.39 -23.20 27.02
C GLU A 66 -1.19 -22.06 28.02
N ALA A 67 -2.26 -21.61 28.68
CA ALA A 67 -2.19 -20.58 29.73
C ALA A 67 -1.36 -21.06 30.92
N GLN A 68 -1.56 -22.30 31.36
CA GLN A 68 -0.81 -22.93 32.45
C GLN A 68 0.68 -23.11 32.13
N ALA A 69 1.02 -23.37 30.86
CA ALA A 69 2.41 -23.49 30.41
C ALA A 69 3.08 -22.11 30.23
N LYS A 70 2.33 -21.11 29.77
CA LYS A 70 2.85 -19.76 29.43
C LYS A 70 2.97 -18.84 30.63
N PHE A 71 2.10 -19.02 31.63
CA PHE A 71 2.04 -18.18 32.82
C PHE A 71 2.24 -19.06 34.05
N ALA A 72 3.00 -18.58 35.03
CA ALA A 72 3.25 -19.29 36.28
C ALA A 72 2.03 -19.25 37.23
N ILE A 73 0.89 -19.73 36.74
CA ILE A 73 -0.37 -19.84 37.47
C ILE A 73 -0.46 -21.20 38.17
N HIS A 74 -1.35 -21.35 39.15
CA HIS A 74 -1.58 -22.62 39.83
C HIS A 74 -2.75 -23.40 39.24
N ALA A 75 -3.81 -22.68 38.85
CA ALA A 75 -4.98 -23.26 38.24
C ALA A 75 -5.78 -22.18 37.49
N ALA A 76 -6.52 -22.62 36.48
CA ALA A 76 -7.51 -21.82 35.78
C ALA A 76 -8.76 -22.66 35.51
N ARG A 77 -9.93 -22.00 35.51
CA ARG A 77 -11.22 -22.56 35.13
C ARG A 77 -12.00 -21.55 34.29
N ALA A 78 -12.88 -22.05 33.43
CA ALA A 78 -13.75 -21.20 32.64
C ALA A 78 -15.11 -21.86 32.39
N VAL A 79 -16.16 -21.06 32.27
CA VAL A 79 -17.52 -21.51 31.96
C VAL A 79 -18.09 -20.61 30.87
N HIS A 80 -18.71 -21.18 29.85
CA HIS A 80 -19.40 -20.43 28.81
C HIS A 80 -20.87 -20.83 28.71
N ARG A 81 -21.77 -19.87 28.60
CA ARG A 81 -23.20 -20.12 28.41
C ARG A 81 -23.54 -20.40 26.95
N VAL A 82 -24.50 -21.29 26.74
CA VAL A 82 -25.15 -21.53 25.45
C VAL A 82 -26.66 -21.31 25.56
N GLY A 83 -27.34 -21.18 24.44
CA GLY A 83 -28.76 -20.83 24.37
C GLY A 83 -29.01 -19.33 24.45
N THR A 84 -30.23 -18.96 24.80
CA THR A 84 -30.69 -17.58 24.85
C THR A 84 -30.32 -16.90 26.17
N LEU A 85 -29.72 -15.72 26.09
CA LEU A 85 -29.31 -14.88 27.23
C LEU A 85 -29.96 -13.50 27.14
N GLN A 86 -30.44 -13.02 28.29
CA GLN A 86 -31.04 -11.70 28.45
C GLN A 86 -30.00 -10.64 28.81
N LEU A 87 -30.36 -9.37 28.71
CA LEU A 87 -29.52 -8.26 29.17
C LEU A 87 -29.16 -8.45 30.65
N GLY A 88 -27.88 -8.27 30.98
CA GLY A 88 -27.34 -8.49 32.31
C GLY A 88 -26.96 -9.95 32.62
N ASP A 89 -27.32 -10.91 31.78
CA ASP A 89 -26.87 -12.29 31.97
C ASP A 89 -25.35 -12.40 31.76
N ARG A 90 -24.74 -13.32 32.51
CA ARG A 90 -23.33 -13.70 32.32
C ARG A 90 -23.23 -14.70 31.19
N ALA A 91 -22.49 -14.36 30.15
CA ALA A 91 -22.20 -15.24 29.01
C ALA A 91 -20.97 -16.10 29.25
N VAL A 92 -19.96 -15.59 29.95
CA VAL A 92 -18.71 -16.31 30.20
C VAL A 92 -18.13 -15.90 31.54
N TRP A 93 -17.53 -16.85 32.24
CA TRP A 93 -16.71 -16.60 33.43
C TRP A 93 -15.37 -17.31 33.29
N ILE A 94 -14.31 -16.67 33.76
CA ILE A 94 -12.96 -17.23 33.85
C ILE A 94 -12.43 -16.90 35.24
N GLY A 95 -11.82 -17.88 35.90
CA GLY A 95 -11.12 -17.70 37.17
C GLY A 95 -9.71 -18.25 37.07
N VAL A 96 -8.72 -17.49 37.55
CA VAL A 96 -7.30 -17.85 37.53
C VAL A 96 -6.66 -17.54 38.87
N VAL A 97 -5.88 -18.47 39.40
CA VAL A 97 -5.09 -18.29 40.63
C VAL A 97 -3.60 -18.43 40.37
N ALA A 98 -2.80 -17.61 41.03
CA ALA A 98 -1.34 -17.59 40.88
C ALA A 98 -0.65 -17.10 42.17
N SER A 99 0.67 -17.29 42.28
CA SER A 99 1.47 -16.75 43.39
C SER A 99 1.42 -15.22 43.44
N HIS A 100 1.40 -14.57 42.27
CA HIS A 100 1.45 -13.11 42.14
C HIS A 100 0.38 -12.59 41.16
N ARG A 101 0.02 -11.32 41.33
CA ARG A 101 -1.12 -10.69 40.62
C ARG A 101 -0.89 -10.55 39.12
N ASP A 102 0.35 -10.34 38.68
CA ASP A 102 0.65 -10.03 37.29
C ASP A 102 0.40 -11.26 36.40
N GLU A 103 0.80 -12.44 36.88
CA GLU A 103 0.56 -13.74 36.24
C GLU A 103 -0.94 -14.05 36.18
N ALA A 104 -1.66 -13.82 37.28
CA ALA A 104 -3.10 -14.04 37.33
C ALA A 104 -3.85 -13.16 36.30
N PHE A 105 -3.53 -11.87 36.22
CA PHE A 105 -4.15 -10.96 35.23
C PHE A 105 -3.80 -11.33 33.80
N ARG A 106 -2.52 -11.59 33.50
CA ARG A 106 -2.06 -11.92 32.16
C ARG A 106 -2.66 -13.22 31.64
N ALA A 107 -2.73 -14.24 32.49
CA ALA A 107 -3.35 -15.51 32.15
C ALA A 107 -4.87 -15.38 31.98
N CYS A 108 -5.56 -14.68 32.90
CA CYS A 108 -7.01 -14.45 32.79
C CYS A 108 -7.37 -13.73 31.49
N ARG A 109 -6.59 -12.71 31.12
CA ARG A 109 -6.75 -11.99 29.85
C ARG A 109 -6.48 -12.89 28.63
N TYR A 110 -5.39 -13.64 28.66
CA TYR A 110 -5.05 -14.55 27.57
C TYR A 110 -6.18 -15.57 27.32
N ILE A 111 -6.72 -16.17 28.37
CA ILE A 111 -7.79 -17.17 28.24
C ILE A 111 -9.04 -16.58 27.57
N ILE A 112 -9.49 -15.37 27.95
CA ILE A 112 -10.68 -14.77 27.30
C ILE A 112 -10.44 -14.42 25.84
N ASP A 113 -9.24 -13.91 25.51
CA ASP A 113 -8.91 -13.52 24.15
C ASP A 113 -8.87 -14.75 23.23
N GLU A 114 -8.24 -15.84 23.69
CA GLU A 114 -8.18 -17.10 22.96
C GLU A 114 -9.57 -17.78 22.88
N ILE A 115 -10.38 -17.71 23.94
CA ILE A 115 -11.76 -18.21 23.89
C ILE A 115 -12.55 -17.49 22.78
N LYS A 116 -12.47 -16.15 22.70
CA LYS A 116 -13.17 -15.40 21.66
C LYS A 116 -12.66 -15.68 20.25
N ALA A 117 -11.38 -16.03 20.12
CA ALA A 117 -10.75 -16.25 18.83
C ALA A 117 -10.94 -17.69 18.30
N ARG A 118 -10.87 -18.69 19.18
CA ARG A 118 -10.71 -20.10 18.78
C ARG A 118 -11.90 -20.98 19.11
N LEU A 119 -12.73 -20.65 20.12
CA LEU A 119 -13.85 -21.52 20.46
C LEU A 119 -14.91 -21.50 19.34
N PRO A 120 -15.38 -22.68 18.89
CA PRO A 120 -16.48 -22.81 17.94
C PRO A 120 -17.82 -22.53 18.64
N VAL A 121 -18.00 -21.27 19.06
CA VAL A 121 -19.19 -20.73 19.71
C VAL A 121 -19.66 -19.55 18.86
N TRP A 122 -20.84 -19.65 18.27
CA TRP A 122 -21.44 -18.63 17.42
C TRP A 122 -22.40 -17.77 18.22
N LYS A 123 -22.32 -16.46 18.00
CA LYS A 123 -23.17 -15.46 18.66
C LYS A 123 -24.18 -14.92 17.66
N LYS A 124 -25.45 -14.93 18.03
CA LYS A 124 -26.52 -14.25 17.30
C LYS A 124 -27.05 -13.09 18.13
N GLU A 125 -27.05 -11.90 17.56
CA GLU A 125 -27.58 -10.69 18.21
C GLU A 125 -28.99 -10.40 17.72
N HIS A 126 -29.92 -10.14 18.64
CA HIS A 126 -31.28 -9.69 18.30
C HIS A 126 -31.42 -8.21 18.63
N TYR A 127 -31.66 -7.37 17.63
CA TYR A 127 -31.79 -5.94 17.80
C TYR A 127 -33.23 -5.53 18.11
N VAL A 128 -33.38 -4.37 18.75
CA VAL A 128 -34.71 -3.80 19.03
C VAL A 128 -35.48 -3.46 17.74
N SER A 129 -34.79 -3.29 16.60
CA SER A 129 -35.41 -3.07 15.29
C SER A 129 -36.12 -4.30 14.71
N GLY A 130 -35.98 -5.48 15.35
CA GLY A 130 -36.56 -6.75 14.89
C GLY A 130 -35.62 -7.61 14.05
N ASP A 131 -34.48 -7.07 13.61
CA ASP A 131 -33.47 -7.82 12.86
C ASP A 131 -32.61 -8.67 13.79
N ALA A 132 -32.15 -9.82 13.31
CA ALA A 132 -31.20 -10.68 14.01
C ALA A 132 -30.00 -11.01 13.12
N ILE A 133 -28.78 -10.84 13.64
CA ILE A 133 -27.54 -11.03 12.87
C ILE A 133 -26.67 -12.07 13.55
N TRP A 134 -26.19 -13.04 12.76
CA TRP A 134 -25.10 -13.93 13.18
C TRP A 134 -23.78 -13.16 13.14
N VAL A 135 -23.21 -12.94 14.31
CA VAL A 135 -21.88 -12.36 14.46
C VAL A 135 -20.90 -13.51 14.43
N ASN A 136 -20.25 -13.70 13.29
CA ASN A 136 -19.22 -14.72 13.13
C ASN A 136 -18.00 -14.34 13.97
N CYS A 137 -17.36 -15.30 14.67
CA CYS A 137 -16.17 -15.04 15.50
C CYS A 137 -14.97 -14.48 14.71
N GLN A 138 -15.02 -14.49 13.38
CA GLN A 138 -14.02 -13.84 12.52
C GLN A 138 -14.10 -12.29 12.54
N HIS A 139 -15.14 -11.72 13.14
CA HIS A 139 -15.20 -10.28 13.48
C HIS A 139 -14.77 -10.00 14.94
N ALA A 140 -14.20 -10.98 15.65
CA ALA A 140 -13.44 -10.66 16.85
C ALA A 140 -12.31 -9.71 16.44
N ALA A 141 -12.23 -8.55 17.11
CA ALA A 141 -11.16 -7.58 16.97
C ALA A 141 -9.81 -8.27 16.75
N PRO A 142 -8.91 -7.74 15.89
CA PRO A 142 -7.67 -8.40 15.52
C PRO A 142 -7.00 -8.99 16.75
N SER A 143 -6.86 -10.31 16.77
CA SER A 143 -6.41 -11.16 17.90
C SER A 143 -4.92 -11.00 18.23
N GLN A 144 -4.43 -9.77 18.14
CA GLN A 144 -3.11 -9.31 18.55
C GLN A 144 -3.23 -7.96 19.26
N GLN A 145 -4.21 -7.78 20.16
CA GLN A 145 -4.00 -6.82 21.26
C GLN A 145 -3.11 -7.50 22.31
N VAL A 146 -1.82 -7.63 21.97
CA VAL A 146 -0.78 -7.48 23.01
C VAL A 146 -1.18 -6.18 23.74
N TYR A 147 -1.26 -6.22 25.08
CA TYR A 147 -1.41 -5.01 25.89
C TYR A 147 -0.17 -4.14 25.62
N ALA A 148 -0.20 -3.41 24.51
CA ALA A 148 0.76 -2.38 24.20
C ALA A 148 0.62 -1.36 25.33
N PRO A 149 1.72 -0.87 25.91
CA PRO A 149 1.64 0.22 26.87
C PRO A 149 0.77 1.31 26.25
N LYS A 150 -0.17 1.88 27.01
CA LYS A 150 -0.99 3.00 26.56
C LYS A 150 -0.02 4.07 26.06
N LEU A 151 0.07 4.23 24.74
CA LEU A 151 0.99 5.16 24.14
C LEU A 151 0.62 6.55 24.69
N ASP A 152 1.60 7.26 25.22
CA ASP A 152 1.42 8.66 25.60
C ASP A 152 1.76 9.52 24.39
N GLU A 153 0.79 10.28 23.90
CA GLU A 153 0.94 11.17 22.74
C GLU A 153 2.06 12.19 22.97
N ALA A 154 2.15 12.74 24.19
CA ALA A 154 3.19 13.71 24.54
C ALA A 154 4.57 13.06 24.53
N GLN A 155 4.69 11.84 25.03
CA GLN A 155 5.95 11.09 25.01
C GLN A 155 6.37 10.69 23.59
N LEU A 156 5.40 10.30 22.73
CA LEU A 156 5.65 9.91 21.34
C LEU A 156 6.31 11.06 20.55
N TYR A 157 5.79 12.28 20.68
CA TYR A 157 6.26 13.45 19.94
C TYR A 157 7.33 14.26 20.68
N ALA A 158 7.72 13.87 21.89
CA ALA A 158 8.63 14.63 22.75
C ALA A 158 9.97 15.00 22.08
N ARG A 159 10.47 14.18 21.16
CA ARG A 159 11.73 14.45 20.45
C ARG A 159 11.58 15.52 19.37
N GLN A 160 10.50 15.47 18.60
CA GLN A 160 10.27 16.43 17.53
C GLN A 160 9.75 17.78 18.05
N ILE A 161 8.98 17.80 19.13
CA ILE A 161 8.54 19.03 19.81
C ILE A 161 9.73 19.87 20.30
N ARG A 162 10.89 19.26 20.59
CA ARG A 162 12.11 20.01 20.98
C ARG A 162 12.69 20.85 19.84
N LEU A 163 12.35 20.57 18.59
CA LEU A 163 12.81 21.37 17.46
C LEU A 163 12.08 22.72 17.47
N PRO A 164 12.80 23.86 17.42
CA PRO A 164 12.19 25.20 17.49
C PRO A 164 11.11 25.45 16.44
N GLU A 165 11.29 24.91 15.24
CA GLU A 165 10.36 25.05 14.11
C GLU A 165 9.08 24.22 14.29
N ILE A 166 9.11 23.22 15.18
CA ILE A 166 7.95 22.42 15.55
C ILE A 166 7.36 22.98 16.84
N GLY A 167 7.99 22.75 18.00
CA GLY A 167 7.38 23.11 19.28
C GLY A 167 5.98 22.51 19.47
N GLU A 168 5.27 22.97 20.50
CA GLU A 168 3.87 22.57 20.72
C GLU A 168 2.95 23.09 19.60
N ALA A 169 3.20 24.31 19.11
CA ALA A 169 2.37 24.94 18.09
C ALA A 169 2.48 24.23 16.73
N GLY A 170 3.68 23.85 16.31
CA GLY A 170 3.90 23.08 15.09
C GLY A 170 3.36 21.66 15.20
N GLN A 171 3.47 21.03 16.37
CA GLN A 171 2.80 19.74 16.59
C GLN A 171 1.27 19.86 16.45
N ALA A 172 0.68 20.93 16.97
CA ALA A 172 -0.74 21.20 16.81
C ALA A 172 -1.12 21.43 15.33
N LYS A 173 -0.26 22.11 14.54
CA LYS A 173 -0.46 22.23 13.08
C LYS A 173 -0.43 20.86 12.38
N LEU A 174 0.53 20.00 12.72
CA LEU A 174 0.60 18.64 12.18
C LEU A 174 -0.68 17.86 12.52
N LYS A 175 -1.13 17.93 13.78
CA LYS A 175 -2.36 17.28 14.23
C LYS A 175 -3.63 17.81 13.55
N ALA A 176 -3.65 19.07 13.10
CA ALA A 176 -4.77 19.64 12.36
C ALA A 176 -4.72 19.32 10.86
N ALA A 177 -3.54 18.98 10.32
CA ALA A 177 -3.34 18.79 8.89
C ALA A 177 -3.95 17.49 8.36
N ARG A 178 -4.42 17.56 7.12
CA ARG A 178 -4.98 16.46 6.34
C ARG A 178 -4.16 16.28 5.07
N VAL A 179 -3.51 15.13 4.92
CA VAL A 179 -2.67 14.82 3.76
C VAL A 179 -3.26 13.66 2.97
N LEU A 180 -3.44 13.84 1.66
CA LEU A 180 -3.82 12.76 0.74
C LEU A 180 -2.58 12.12 0.12
N ILE A 181 -2.51 10.80 0.12
CA ILE A 181 -1.45 10.04 -0.55
C ILE A 181 -2.09 9.22 -1.66
N VAL A 182 -1.69 9.48 -2.91
CA VAL A 182 -2.21 8.79 -4.09
C VAL A 182 -1.17 7.76 -4.54
N GLY A 183 -1.51 6.49 -4.37
CA GLY A 183 -0.63 5.35 -4.60
C GLY A 183 0.11 4.91 -3.33
N MET A 184 -0.11 3.67 -2.92
CA MET A 184 0.58 3.01 -1.80
C MET A 184 1.60 1.97 -2.32
N GLY A 185 2.33 2.38 -3.36
CA GLY A 185 3.51 1.70 -3.89
C GLY A 185 4.79 2.04 -3.11
N GLY A 186 5.95 2.01 -3.77
CA GLY A 186 7.24 2.20 -3.08
C GLY A 186 7.39 3.59 -2.44
N LEU A 187 6.91 4.64 -3.11
CA LEU A 187 6.91 6.02 -2.60
C LEU A 187 5.95 6.18 -1.40
N GLY A 188 4.69 5.79 -1.57
CA GLY A 188 3.67 5.91 -0.54
C GLY A 188 3.97 5.07 0.69
N SER A 189 4.51 3.86 0.50
CA SER A 189 5.00 2.99 1.56
C SER A 189 6.10 3.63 2.41
N ALA A 190 6.84 4.60 1.89
CA ALA A 190 7.86 5.33 2.62
C ALA A 190 7.29 6.60 3.26
N ALA A 191 6.50 7.36 2.50
CA ALA A 191 5.97 8.64 2.93
C ALA A 191 4.93 8.51 4.04
N ALA A 192 3.97 7.56 3.90
CA ALA A 192 2.83 7.47 4.80
C ALA A 192 3.24 7.14 6.26
N PRO A 193 4.12 6.16 6.52
CA PRO A 193 4.59 5.90 7.88
C PRO A 193 5.31 7.09 8.51
N SER A 194 6.11 7.82 7.73
CA SER A 194 6.81 9.01 8.23
C SER A 194 5.84 10.13 8.62
N LEU A 195 4.80 10.39 7.82
CA LEU A 195 3.77 11.38 8.14
C LEU A 195 2.91 10.96 9.34
N ALA A 196 2.56 9.68 9.41
CA ALA A 196 1.83 9.13 10.56
C ALA A 196 2.67 9.25 11.84
N ALA A 197 3.94 8.85 11.82
CA ALA A 197 4.84 8.96 12.96
C ALA A 197 5.07 10.41 13.40
N ALA A 198 5.08 11.35 12.46
CA ALA A 198 5.15 12.79 12.76
C ALA A 198 3.87 13.36 13.37
N GLY A 199 2.76 12.61 13.37
CA GLY A 199 1.49 13.04 13.93
C GLY A 199 0.66 13.92 13.01
N VAL A 200 0.76 13.73 11.69
CA VAL A 200 -0.20 14.32 10.74
C VAL A 200 -1.60 13.78 11.05
N GLY A 201 -2.54 14.66 11.39
CA GLY A 201 -3.81 14.28 12.01
C GLY A 201 -4.70 13.39 11.16
N THR A 202 -4.80 13.66 9.86
CA THR A 202 -5.55 12.81 8.93
C THR A 202 -4.70 12.43 7.73
N ILE A 203 -4.65 11.14 7.41
CA ILE A 203 -4.00 10.62 6.21
C ILE A 203 -5.06 9.93 5.34
N GLY A 204 -5.30 10.48 4.17
CA GLY A 204 -6.10 9.85 3.12
C GLY A 204 -5.24 8.96 2.24
N LEU A 205 -5.70 7.76 1.93
CA LEU A 205 -5.01 6.81 1.05
C LEU A 205 -5.89 6.54 -0.16
N VAL A 206 -5.39 6.80 -1.38
CA VAL A 206 -6.02 6.38 -2.62
C VAL A 206 -5.19 5.27 -3.24
N GLU A 207 -5.72 4.05 -3.21
CA GLU A 207 -5.05 2.88 -3.75
C GLU A 207 -6.10 1.79 -4.05
N GLN A 208 -6.00 1.18 -5.23
CA GLN A 208 -6.92 0.13 -5.70
C GLN A 208 -6.24 -1.24 -5.81
N ASP A 209 -4.91 -1.28 -5.85
CA ASP A 209 -4.16 -2.49 -6.14
C ASP A 209 -4.15 -3.46 -4.94
N THR A 210 -4.03 -4.75 -5.26
CA THR A 210 -3.66 -5.79 -4.29
C THR A 210 -2.14 -5.94 -4.23
N LEU A 211 -1.65 -6.46 -3.10
CA LEU A 211 -0.22 -6.68 -2.90
C LEU A 211 0.26 -7.90 -3.68
N ASP A 212 1.27 -7.70 -4.53
CA ASP A 212 1.97 -8.79 -5.22
C ASP A 212 3.33 -9.09 -4.57
N ALA A 213 3.81 -10.33 -4.61
CA ALA A 213 5.10 -10.70 -4.03
C ALA A 213 6.29 -9.90 -4.61
N SER A 214 6.23 -9.54 -5.90
CA SER A 214 7.22 -8.67 -6.58
C SER A 214 7.26 -7.24 -6.03
N ASN A 215 6.34 -6.86 -5.15
CA ASN A 215 6.27 -5.51 -4.58
C ASN A 215 7.10 -5.39 -3.29
N LEU A 216 7.32 -6.50 -2.59
CA LEU A 216 7.91 -6.53 -1.23
C LEU A 216 9.33 -5.95 -1.17
N HIS A 217 10.11 -6.07 -2.26
CA HIS A 217 11.49 -5.55 -2.28
C HIS A 217 11.59 -4.02 -2.18
N ARG A 218 10.47 -3.28 -2.33
CA ARG A 218 10.43 -1.81 -2.30
C ARG A 218 9.26 -1.21 -1.53
N GLN A 219 8.32 -2.01 -1.04
CA GLN A 219 7.11 -1.57 -0.31
C GLN A 219 7.15 -2.09 1.14
N LEU A 220 8.01 -1.48 1.95
CA LEU A 220 8.38 -1.95 3.29
C LEU A 220 7.28 -1.81 4.37
N ILE A 221 6.14 -1.20 4.04
CA ILE A 221 4.97 -1.16 4.93
C ILE A 221 4.25 -2.52 5.00
N TYR A 222 4.50 -3.42 4.04
CA TYR A 222 3.85 -4.73 3.94
C TYR A 222 4.82 -5.88 4.22
N ASP A 223 4.28 -7.06 4.52
CA ASP A 223 5.04 -8.28 4.74
C ASP A 223 4.63 -9.43 3.79
N ALA A 224 5.38 -10.53 3.80
CA ALA A 224 5.11 -11.67 2.92
C ALA A 224 3.75 -12.36 3.19
N ALA A 225 3.21 -12.24 4.41
CA ALA A 225 1.91 -12.83 4.77
C ALA A 225 0.73 -11.97 4.28
N ASP A 226 1.02 -10.79 3.72
CA ASP A 226 0.03 -9.86 3.19
C ASP A 226 -0.23 -10.01 1.69
N VAL A 227 0.56 -10.83 0.98
CA VAL A 227 0.42 -11.03 -0.47
C VAL A 227 -1.00 -11.48 -0.82
N GLY A 228 -1.57 -10.84 -1.85
CA GLY A 228 -2.94 -11.06 -2.33
C GLY A 228 -4.00 -10.17 -1.67
N LYS A 229 -3.68 -9.45 -0.59
CA LYS A 229 -4.65 -8.58 0.10
C LYS A 229 -4.64 -7.14 -0.46
N PRO A 230 -5.72 -6.35 -0.29
CA PRO A 230 -5.78 -4.97 -0.76
C PRO A 230 -4.78 -4.06 -0.05
N LYS A 231 -3.93 -3.35 -0.82
CA LYS A 231 -2.87 -2.49 -0.29
C LYS A 231 -3.40 -1.37 0.60
N ALA A 232 -4.47 -0.69 0.17
CA ALA A 232 -5.03 0.45 0.89
C ALA A 232 -5.46 0.09 2.33
N GLN A 233 -6.11 -1.06 2.49
CA GLN A 233 -6.58 -1.55 3.79
C GLN A 233 -5.42 -2.01 4.68
N LEU A 234 -4.44 -2.70 4.11
CA LEU A 234 -3.22 -3.07 4.82
C LEU A 234 -2.46 -1.86 5.33
N ALA A 235 -2.25 -0.87 4.45
CA ALA A 235 -1.60 0.37 4.81
C ALA A 235 -2.36 1.08 5.94
N ALA A 236 -3.69 1.19 5.85
CA ALA A 236 -4.47 1.82 6.91
C ALA A 236 -4.34 1.11 8.26
N LEU A 237 -4.35 -0.23 8.27
CA LEU A 237 -4.12 -1.03 9.48
C LEU A 237 -2.73 -0.76 10.07
N ARG A 238 -1.68 -0.76 9.23
CA ARG A 238 -0.29 -0.57 9.66
C ARG A 238 -0.06 0.85 10.19
N LEU A 239 -0.61 1.88 9.53
CA LEU A 239 -0.52 3.27 9.99
C LEU A 239 -1.26 3.49 11.31
N THR A 240 -2.47 2.92 11.46
CA THR A 240 -3.24 3.01 12.71
C THR A 240 -2.53 2.30 13.86
N SER A 241 -1.89 1.16 13.57
CA SER A 241 -1.07 0.44 14.55
C SER A 241 0.22 1.19 14.91
N LEU A 242 0.82 1.90 13.95
CA LEU A 242 2.03 2.70 14.16
C LEU A 242 1.75 3.92 15.04
N ASN A 243 0.65 4.62 14.77
CA ASN A 243 0.25 5.79 15.52
C ASN A 243 -1.28 5.85 15.71
N PRO A 244 -1.80 5.48 16.89
CA PRO A 244 -3.24 5.45 17.16
C PRO A 244 -3.89 6.84 17.27
N PHE A 245 -3.11 7.92 17.24
CA PHE A 245 -3.61 9.30 17.29
C PHE A 245 -3.94 9.87 15.90
N VAL A 246 -3.60 9.14 14.83
CA VAL A 246 -3.81 9.55 13.45
C VAL A 246 -5.09 8.92 12.89
N SER A 247 -5.92 9.72 12.22
CA SER A 247 -7.09 9.24 11.49
C SER A 247 -6.68 8.83 10.08
N VAL A 248 -6.93 7.57 9.70
CA VAL A 248 -6.66 7.09 8.34
C VAL A 248 -7.96 6.88 7.57
N ARG A 249 -8.04 7.42 6.36
CA ARG A 249 -9.20 7.31 5.47
C ARG A 249 -8.81 6.60 4.18
N VAL A 250 -9.53 5.55 3.81
CA VAL A 250 -9.26 4.76 2.60
C VAL A 250 -10.24 5.12 1.50
N HIS A 251 -9.71 5.42 0.32
CA HIS A 251 -10.42 5.59 -0.94
C HIS A 251 -9.99 4.45 -1.87
N SER A 252 -10.80 3.40 -1.96
CA SER A 252 -10.46 2.18 -2.71
C SER A 252 -10.63 2.32 -4.23
N ASP A 253 -11.28 3.39 -4.68
CA ASP A 253 -11.51 3.63 -6.10
C ASP A 253 -10.26 4.21 -6.77
N ARG A 254 -10.07 3.88 -8.06
CA ARG A 254 -9.07 4.54 -8.88
C ARG A 254 -9.30 6.05 -8.87
N LEU A 255 -8.24 6.82 -8.66
CA LEU A 255 -8.33 8.27 -8.89
C LEU A 255 -8.52 8.55 -10.38
N GLY A 256 -9.54 9.33 -10.70
CA GLY A 256 -9.86 9.75 -12.06
C GLY A 256 -10.59 11.10 -12.06
N PRO A 257 -10.85 11.68 -13.23
CA PRO A 257 -11.49 13.01 -13.32
C PRO A 257 -12.82 13.11 -12.58
N ALA A 258 -13.59 12.01 -12.57
CA ALA A 258 -14.92 11.96 -11.96
C ALA A 258 -14.91 12.07 -10.42
N ASN A 259 -13.86 11.59 -9.73
CA ASN A 259 -13.79 11.60 -8.27
C ASN A 259 -12.67 12.49 -7.70
N CYS A 260 -11.71 12.91 -8.54
CA CYS A 260 -10.52 13.63 -8.09
C CYS A 260 -10.86 14.93 -7.36
N ALA A 261 -11.76 15.76 -7.89
CA ALA A 261 -12.13 17.02 -7.25
C ALA A 261 -12.73 16.81 -5.85
N ALA A 262 -13.67 15.87 -5.73
CA ALA A 262 -14.34 15.58 -4.47
C ALA A 262 -13.37 15.04 -3.41
N ILE A 263 -12.46 14.16 -3.81
CA ILE A 263 -11.47 13.59 -2.87
C ILE A 263 -10.42 14.64 -2.49
N VAL A 264 -9.82 15.34 -3.46
CA VAL A 264 -8.69 16.26 -3.21
C VAL A 264 -9.10 17.47 -2.37
N ALA A 265 -10.32 17.99 -2.55
CA ALA A 265 -10.81 19.16 -1.81
C ALA A 265 -10.90 18.96 -0.28
N ASP A 266 -10.92 17.71 0.18
CA ASP A 266 -10.99 17.37 1.60
C ASP A 266 -9.62 17.40 2.32
N TYR A 267 -8.54 17.72 1.61
CA TYR A 267 -7.17 17.68 2.13
C TYR A 267 -6.44 19.00 1.91
N ASP A 268 -5.45 19.25 2.75
CA ASP A 268 -4.66 20.49 2.73
C ASP A 268 -3.43 20.36 1.81
N LEU A 269 -3.03 19.12 1.52
CA LEU A 269 -1.85 18.77 0.72
C LEU A 269 -2.01 17.36 0.13
N VAL A 270 -1.49 17.15 -1.08
CA VAL A 270 -1.47 15.85 -1.76
C VAL A 270 -0.03 15.41 -2.03
N LEU A 271 0.25 14.12 -1.84
CA LEU A 271 1.47 13.45 -2.31
C LEU A 271 1.09 12.56 -3.50
N ASP A 272 1.67 12.85 -4.66
CA ASP A 272 1.62 11.98 -5.82
C ASP A 272 2.71 10.91 -5.68
N CYS A 273 2.31 9.73 -5.23
CA CYS A 273 3.15 8.56 -5.10
C CYS A 273 2.89 7.53 -6.21
N THR A 274 2.30 7.97 -7.33
CA THR A 274 1.99 7.12 -8.49
C THR A 274 3.18 7.00 -9.45
N ASP A 275 3.15 5.96 -10.27
CA ASP A 275 4.18 5.66 -11.28
C ASP A 275 3.67 5.85 -12.72
N ASN A 276 2.48 6.43 -12.92
CA ASN A 276 1.86 6.61 -14.23
C ASN A 276 1.58 8.08 -14.55
N PHE A 277 1.92 8.51 -15.77
CA PHE A 277 1.81 9.91 -16.17
C PHE A 277 0.38 10.45 -16.17
N THR A 278 -0.62 9.65 -16.54
CA THR A 278 -2.02 10.09 -16.53
C THR A 278 -2.43 10.65 -15.17
N THR A 279 -2.11 9.95 -14.08
CA THR A 279 -2.43 10.41 -12.73
C THR A 279 -1.57 11.61 -12.32
N LYS A 280 -0.29 11.66 -12.73
CA LYS A 280 0.59 12.81 -12.46
C LYS A 280 0.04 14.11 -13.05
N TYR A 281 -0.45 14.05 -14.29
CA TYR A 281 -1.03 15.22 -14.96
C TYR A 281 -2.41 15.56 -14.39
N LEU A 282 -3.24 14.57 -14.07
CA LEU A 282 -4.51 14.79 -13.39
C LEU A 282 -4.32 15.53 -12.06
N LEU A 283 -3.38 15.08 -11.23
CA LEU A 283 -3.06 15.72 -9.96
C LEU A 283 -2.42 17.10 -10.16
N ASN A 284 -1.56 17.29 -11.16
CA ASN A 284 -1.05 18.61 -11.51
C ASN A 284 -2.18 19.59 -11.85
N ASP A 285 -3.15 19.15 -12.67
CA ASP A 285 -4.28 19.98 -13.09
C ASP A 285 -5.18 20.27 -11.89
N ALA A 286 -5.43 19.27 -11.03
CA ALA A 286 -6.16 19.43 -9.78
C ALA A 286 -5.48 20.41 -8.81
N ALA A 287 -4.15 20.39 -8.72
CA ALA A 287 -3.42 21.31 -7.86
C ALA A 287 -3.69 22.78 -8.21
N HIS A 288 -3.75 23.06 -9.52
CA HIS A 288 -4.03 24.39 -10.01
C HIS A 288 -5.50 24.77 -9.87
N LEU A 289 -6.41 23.90 -10.31
CA LEU A 289 -7.84 24.19 -10.37
C LEU A 289 -8.51 24.21 -8.98
N LEU A 290 -8.01 23.43 -8.02
CA LEU A 290 -8.57 23.33 -6.67
C LEU A 290 -7.77 24.14 -5.64
N GLY A 291 -6.58 24.64 -6.00
CA GLY A 291 -5.71 25.37 -5.09
C GLY A 291 -5.09 24.52 -3.97
N VAL A 292 -5.09 23.18 -4.12
CA VAL A 292 -4.48 22.25 -3.15
C VAL A 292 -3.08 21.86 -3.64
N PRO A 293 -2.00 22.16 -2.91
CA PRO A 293 -0.65 21.84 -3.37
C PRO A 293 -0.43 20.32 -3.55
N VAL A 294 0.36 19.95 -4.54
CA VAL A 294 0.72 18.56 -4.85
C VAL A 294 2.24 18.40 -4.85
N ILE A 295 2.76 17.49 -4.04
CA ILE A 295 4.18 17.11 -4.06
C ILE A 295 4.34 15.86 -4.92
N GLN A 296 5.00 16.02 -6.07
CA GLN A 296 5.24 14.92 -7.01
C GLN A 296 6.67 14.41 -6.91
N ALA A 297 6.80 13.09 -6.91
CA ALA A 297 8.06 12.41 -7.17
C ALA A 297 7.96 11.58 -8.46
N SER A 298 9.06 11.41 -9.18
CA SER A 298 9.16 10.43 -10.28
C SER A 298 10.53 9.78 -10.23
N LEU A 299 10.60 8.48 -10.53
CA LEU A 299 11.80 7.67 -10.33
C LEU A 299 12.18 6.98 -11.62
N TYR A 300 13.48 6.81 -11.84
CA TYR A 300 14.03 6.05 -12.94
C TYR A 300 15.32 5.38 -12.50
N GLN A 301 15.35 4.04 -12.45
CA GLN A 301 16.54 3.26 -12.06
C GLN A 301 17.16 3.66 -10.70
N TYR A 302 18.16 4.54 -10.71
CA TYR A 302 18.94 5.03 -9.57
C TYR A 302 18.72 6.52 -9.29
N GLU A 303 17.93 7.20 -10.10
CA GLU A 303 17.68 8.63 -9.99
C GLU A 303 16.19 8.92 -9.76
N GLY A 304 15.92 10.14 -9.34
CA GLY A 304 14.56 10.63 -9.28
C GLY A 304 14.50 12.14 -9.23
N GLN A 305 13.28 12.61 -9.40
CA GLN A 305 12.92 14.01 -9.32
C GLN A 305 11.86 14.24 -8.25
N LEU A 306 11.95 15.37 -7.57
CA LEU A 306 10.96 15.87 -6.61
C LEU A 306 10.59 17.30 -7.00
N LEU A 307 9.31 17.62 -6.91
CA LEU A 307 8.83 18.97 -7.20
C LEU A 307 7.48 19.21 -6.52
N THR A 308 7.20 20.44 -6.11
CA THR A 308 5.90 20.83 -5.55
C THR A 308 5.14 21.69 -6.54
N ILE A 309 3.92 21.30 -6.91
CA ILE A 309 2.98 22.11 -7.69
C ILE A 309 2.10 22.87 -6.70
N ASP A 310 2.11 24.20 -6.79
CA ASP A 310 1.31 25.05 -5.93
C ASP A 310 0.85 26.29 -6.72
N ALA A 311 -0.46 26.43 -6.87
CA ALA A 311 -1.08 27.53 -7.61
C ALA A 311 -0.80 28.91 -6.98
N ALA A 312 -0.53 28.94 -5.68
CA ALA A 312 -0.21 30.16 -4.94
C ALA A 312 1.27 30.56 -5.04
N SER A 313 2.11 29.73 -5.68
CA SER A 313 3.53 29.99 -5.83
C SER A 313 3.90 30.51 -7.23
N ASP A 314 5.08 31.12 -7.34
CA ASP A 314 5.62 31.58 -8.64
C ASP A 314 6.18 30.46 -9.52
N GLY A 315 6.17 29.21 -9.03
CA GLY A 315 6.64 28.05 -9.78
C GLY A 315 5.71 27.66 -10.92
N GLY A 316 6.30 27.31 -12.07
CA GLY A 316 5.58 26.70 -13.17
C GLY A 316 4.99 25.34 -12.79
N CYS A 317 3.85 24.99 -13.37
CA CYS A 317 3.25 23.66 -13.16
C CYS A 317 4.00 22.58 -13.96
N LEU A 318 3.60 21.31 -13.85
CA LEU A 318 4.19 20.22 -14.63
C LEU A 318 4.10 20.50 -16.13
N ARG A 319 2.99 21.09 -16.60
CA ARG A 319 2.79 21.48 -18.01
C ARG A 319 3.67 22.63 -18.49
N CYS A 320 4.25 23.41 -17.58
CA CYS A 320 5.27 24.40 -17.96
C CYS A 320 6.57 23.71 -18.39
N VAL A 321 6.90 22.57 -17.77
CA VAL A 321 8.11 21.77 -18.09
C VAL A 321 7.82 20.78 -19.22
N HIS A 322 6.70 20.07 -19.11
CA HIS A 322 6.28 19.04 -20.04
C HIS A 322 4.83 19.32 -20.49
N PRO A 323 4.63 20.04 -21.62
CA PRO A 323 3.30 20.52 -22.03
C PRO A 323 2.24 19.43 -22.16
N ALA A 324 2.65 18.25 -22.63
CA ALA A 324 1.80 17.09 -22.81
C ALA A 324 2.47 15.84 -22.21
N PRO A 325 1.67 14.87 -21.71
CA PRO A 325 2.20 13.61 -21.24
C PRO A 325 2.98 12.89 -22.36
N PRO A 326 4.05 12.17 -22.03
CA PRO A 326 4.77 11.39 -23.03
C PRO A 326 3.84 10.33 -23.63
N PRO A 327 4.07 9.93 -24.88
CA PRO A 327 3.29 8.87 -25.51
C PRO A 327 3.34 7.58 -24.70
N ALA A 328 2.27 6.78 -24.76
CA ALA A 328 2.20 5.50 -24.08
C ALA A 328 3.40 4.61 -24.50
N GLY A 329 4.12 4.07 -23.51
CA GLY A 329 5.30 3.22 -23.74
C GLY A 329 6.61 3.95 -24.07
N ALA A 330 6.62 5.28 -24.28
CA ALA A 330 7.85 6.03 -24.55
C ALA A 330 8.82 6.03 -23.36
N VAL A 331 8.27 6.05 -22.14
CA VAL A 331 9.00 5.95 -20.87
C VAL A 331 8.42 4.77 -20.10
N GLY A 332 9.26 3.77 -19.78
CA GLY A 332 8.83 2.61 -19.01
C GLY A 332 8.64 2.94 -17.53
N ASN A 333 7.73 2.24 -16.86
CA ASN A 333 7.51 2.40 -15.43
C ASN A 333 8.57 1.64 -14.60
N CYS A 334 8.53 1.81 -13.27
CA CYS A 334 9.47 1.15 -12.34
C CYS A 334 9.45 -0.38 -12.45
N ALA A 335 8.31 -0.98 -12.78
CA ALA A 335 8.19 -2.43 -12.95
C ALA A 335 8.85 -2.92 -14.25
N GLU A 336 8.86 -2.09 -15.29
CA GLU A 336 9.39 -2.44 -16.62
C GLU A 336 10.88 -2.15 -16.78
N VAL A 337 11.37 -1.05 -16.21
CA VAL A 337 12.77 -0.61 -16.33
C VAL A 337 13.63 -1.14 -15.18
N GLY A 338 12.98 -1.56 -14.08
CA GLY A 338 13.64 -1.83 -12.82
C GLY A 338 13.92 -0.54 -12.05
N VAL A 339 13.83 -0.65 -10.73
CA VAL A 339 14.19 0.42 -9.79
C VAL A 339 14.90 -0.23 -8.61
N LEU A 340 16.02 0.35 -8.18
CA LEU A 340 16.68 -0.11 -6.98
C LEU A 340 15.75 0.13 -5.77
N GLY A 341 15.45 -0.90 -4.98
CA GLY A 341 14.36 -0.87 -3.99
C GLY A 341 14.44 0.26 -2.95
N VAL A 342 15.63 0.79 -2.68
CA VAL A 342 15.84 1.94 -1.78
C VAL A 342 15.52 3.29 -2.40
N VAL A 343 15.48 3.40 -3.73
CA VAL A 343 15.22 4.66 -4.44
C VAL A 343 13.82 5.20 -4.10
N PRO A 344 12.73 4.43 -4.20
CA PRO A 344 11.41 4.90 -3.76
C PRO A 344 11.35 5.25 -2.27
N GLN A 345 12.14 4.57 -1.43
CA GLN A 345 12.18 4.84 0.00
C GLN A 345 12.78 6.22 0.30
N LEU A 346 13.89 6.56 -0.35
CA LEU A 346 14.52 7.87 -0.23
C LEU A 346 13.60 8.98 -0.74
N PHE A 347 13.02 8.82 -1.94
CA PHE A 347 12.17 9.85 -2.52
C PHE A 347 10.81 10.00 -1.82
N GLY A 348 10.22 8.93 -1.29
CA GLY A 348 9.03 9.04 -0.45
C GLY A 348 9.33 9.73 0.89
N GLY A 349 10.52 9.49 1.47
CA GLY A 349 11.01 10.26 2.61
C GLY A 349 11.22 11.75 2.28
N LEU A 350 11.70 12.07 1.07
CA LEU A 350 11.78 13.45 0.59
C LEU A 350 10.40 14.08 0.39
N GLN A 351 9.41 13.33 -0.13
CA GLN A 351 8.02 13.80 -0.21
C GLN A 351 7.44 14.11 1.17
N ALA A 352 7.62 13.21 2.14
CA ALA A 352 7.17 13.44 3.51
C ALA A 352 7.90 14.65 4.14
N THR A 353 9.20 14.79 3.90
CA THR A 353 9.99 15.94 4.38
C THR A 353 9.44 17.27 3.83
N GLU A 354 9.17 17.32 2.52
CA GLU A 354 8.59 18.50 1.88
C GLU A 354 7.18 18.79 2.43
N ALA A 355 6.38 17.76 2.67
CA ALA A 355 5.05 17.90 3.27
C ALA A 355 5.10 18.51 4.68
N LEU A 356 5.97 17.98 5.55
CA LEU A 356 6.15 18.50 6.90
C LEU A 356 6.62 19.96 6.89
N LYS A 357 7.62 20.30 6.05
CA LYS A 357 8.07 21.70 5.90
C LYS A 357 6.93 22.63 5.51
N ARG A 358 6.04 22.21 4.61
CA ARG A 358 4.90 23.02 4.17
C ARG A 358 3.87 23.21 5.29
N ILE A 359 3.48 22.13 5.98
CA ILE A 359 2.51 22.19 7.09
C ILE A 359 3.04 23.09 8.21
N LEU A 360 4.34 22.99 8.51
CA LEU A 360 4.97 23.76 9.58
C LEU A 360 5.27 25.22 9.17
N GLY A 361 5.34 25.52 7.87
CA GLY A 361 5.76 26.81 7.35
C GLY A 361 7.27 27.04 7.41
N MET A 362 8.06 25.97 7.33
CA MET A 362 9.52 26.03 7.35
C MET A 362 10.07 26.61 6.04
N SER A 363 11.27 27.19 6.11
CA SER A 363 12.00 27.69 4.94
C SER A 363 12.50 26.56 4.02
N GLY A 364 12.89 26.91 2.79
CA GLY A 364 13.51 25.97 1.85
C GLY A 364 12.54 24.97 1.22
N GLN A 365 11.27 25.36 1.08
CA GLN A 365 10.25 24.63 0.33
C GLN A 365 10.60 24.61 -1.16
N LEU A 366 10.19 23.57 -1.88
CA LEU A 366 10.53 23.30 -3.27
C LEU A 366 9.42 23.76 -4.22
N THR A 367 9.07 25.06 -4.16
CA THR A 367 7.96 25.65 -4.92
C THR A 367 8.36 26.08 -6.34
N ASP A 368 9.60 26.55 -6.54
CA ASP A 368 10.04 27.23 -7.76
C ASP A 368 11.04 26.41 -8.61
N ALA A 369 11.35 25.19 -8.18
CA ALA A 369 12.36 24.34 -8.81
C ALA A 369 11.98 22.86 -8.78
N THR A 370 12.56 22.10 -9.70
CA THR A 370 12.62 20.64 -9.65
C THR A 370 13.96 20.23 -9.05
N LEU A 371 13.93 19.40 -8.01
CA LEU A 371 15.12 18.74 -7.47
C LEU A 371 15.35 17.46 -8.26
N LEU A 372 16.52 17.33 -8.87
CA LEU A 372 17.04 16.08 -9.41
C LEU A 372 18.07 15.52 -8.45
N PHE A 373 18.02 14.21 -8.23
CA PHE A 373 18.98 13.53 -7.39
C PHE A 373 19.35 12.17 -8.01
N ASP A 374 20.61 12.05 -8.39
CA ASP A 374 21.22 10.81 -8.87
C ASP A 374 21.89 10.10 -7.69
N LEU A 375 21.44 8.89 -7.36
CA LEU A 375 21.96 8.11 -6.23
C LEU A 375 23.20 7.28 -6.58
N ASN A 376 23.62 7.23 -7.85
CA ASN A 376 24.91 6.66 -8.22
C ASN A 376 26.06 7.61 -7.88
N SER A 377 25.91 8.88 -8.24
CA SER A 377 26.92 9.92 -8.04
C SER A 377 26.72 10.71 -6.73
N TYR A 378 25.52 10.61 -6.14
CA TYR A 378 25.02 11.49 -5.08
C TYR A 378 24.96 12.98 -5.47
N GLU A 379 24.98 13.29 -6.78
CA GLU A 379 24.82 14.65 -7.25
C GLU A 379 23.38 15.11 -7.15
N THR A 380 23.19 16.35 -6.70
CA THR A 380 21.89 17.01 -6.65
C THR A 380 21.89 18.25 -7.52
N GLN A 381 20.83 18.43 -8.29
CA GLN A 381 20.63 19.61 -9.13
C GLN A 381 19.27 20.23 -8.85
N ARG A 382 19.23 21.55 -8.70
CA ARG A 382 17.97 22.30 -8.58
C ARG A 382 17.74 23.05 -9.89
N LEU A 383 16.82 22.54 -10.70
CA LEU A 383 16.45 23.15 -11.96
C LEU A 383 15.30 24.12 -11.73
N LYS A 384 15.55 25.42 -11.97
CA LYS A 384 14.49 26.43 -11.89
C LYS A 384 13.36 26.08 -12.84
N ARG A 385 12.14 26.34 -12.39
CA ARG A 385 10.93 25.96 -13.09
C ARG A 385 10.03 27.18 -13.26
N PRO A 386 10.35 28.09 -14.21
CA PRO A 386 9.58 29.29 -14.42
C PRO A 386 8.19 28.99 -14.99
N ARG A 387 7.21 29.79 -14.59
CA ARG A 387 5.87 29.77 -15.16
C ARG A 387 5.92 30.25 -16.62
N ARG A 388 5.24 29.53 -17.50
CA ARG A 388 5.11 29.87 -18.92
C ARG A 388 3.81 30.64 -19.17
N ALA A 389 3.90 31.79 -19.83
CA ALA A 389 2.74 32.61 -20.18
C ALA A 389 1.76 31.87 -21.11
N ASP A 390 2.27 30.99 -21.98
CA ASP A 390 1.51 30.18 -22.94
C ASP A 390 1.12 28.79 -22.40
N CYS A 391 1.25 28.54 -21.09
CA CYS A 391 0.89 27.25 -20.52
C CYS A 391 -0.62 26.99 -20.60
N ALA A 392 -1.01 25.84 -21.14
CA ALA A 392 -2.41 25.44 -21.29
C ALA A 392 -3.21 25.37 -19.97
N LEU A 393 -2.54 25.25 -18.81
CA LEU A 393 -3.16 25.17 -17.49
C LEU A 393 -3.01 26.46 -16.68
N CYS A 394 -1.77 26.91 -16.48
CA CYS A 394 -1.49 28.07 -15.62
C CYS A 394 -0.98 29.28 -16.41
N GLY A 395 -1.14 29.34 -17.73
CA GLY A 395 -0.76 30.52 -18.53
C GLY A 395 -1.71 31.70 -18.33
N GLU A 396 -1.51 32.76 -19.11
CA GLU A 396 -2.39 33.93 -19.14
C GLU A 396 -3.73 33.63 -19.82
N HIS A 397 -3.74 32.65 -20.73
CA HIS A 397 -4.91 32.19 -21.47
C HIS A 397 -5.06 30.66 -21.37
N PRO A 398 -5.47 30.13 -20.20
CA PRO A 398 -5.55 28.70 -19.99
C PRO A 398 -6.67 28.07 -20.82
N THR A 399 -6.37 26.96 -21.48
CA THR A 399 -7.33 26.15 -22.24
C THR A 399 -7.85 24.96 -21.43
N ILE A 400 -7.15 24.59 -20.35
CA ILE A 400 -7.56 23.54 -19.41
C ILE A 400 -8.25 24.21 -18.22
N SER A 401 -9.56 24.06 -18.14
CA SER A 401 -10.40 24.68 -17.10
C SER A 401 -11.17 23.67 -16.25
N VAL A 402 -11.14 22.39 -16.62
CA VAL A 402 -11.83 21.30 -15.94
C VAL A 402 -10.92 20.07 -15.85
N LEU A 403 -11.13 19.25 -14.83
CA LEU A 403 -10.49 17.94 -14.74
C LEU A 403 -11.10 17.02 -15.81
N ALA A 404 -10.25 16.52 -16.70
CA ALA A 404 -10.63 15.64 -17.80
C ALA A 404 -9.65 14.48 -17.89
N ASP A 405 -10.03 13.45 -18.64
CA ASP A 405 -9.15 12.31 -18.87
C ASP A 405 -7.87 12.75 -19.59
N VAL A 406 -6.74 12.46 -18.97
CA VAL A 406 -5.43 12.74 -19.57
C VAL A 406 -5.02 11.55 -20.41
N THR A 407 -5.30 11.63 -21.72
CA THR A 407 -4.83 10.63 -22.68
C THR A 407 -3.35 10.84 -22.96
N GLN A 408 -2.52 9.84 -22.69
CA GLN A 408 -1.20 9.78 -23.31
C GLN A 408 -1.40 9.62 -24.80
N GLY A 409 -0.71 10.41 -25.61
CA GLY A 409 -0.72 10.21 -27.06
C GLY A 409 -0.32 8.76 -27.38
N GLN A 410 -0.94 8.15 -28.38
CA GLN A 410 -0.35 6.96 -28.96
C GLN A 410 0.97 7.38 -29.60
N ALA A 411 2.07 6.70 -29.30
CA ALA A 411 3.23 6.81 -30.18
C ALA A 411 2.74 6.45 -31.59
N PRO A 412 3.19 7.11 -32.67
CA PRO A 412 2.77 6.74 -34.02
C PRO A 412 3.09 5.24 -34.23
N LEU A 413 2.05 4.40 -34.14
CA LEU A 413 2.14 2.94 -34.02
C LEU A 413 2.29 2.24 -35.37
N ASN A 414 2.31 2.97 -36.49
CA ASN A 414 2.11 2.36 -37.81
C ASN A 414 3.38 2.28 -38.70
N GLU A 415 4.54 2.83 -38.29
CA GLU A 415 5.74 2.80 -39.14
C GLU A 415 6.92 1.98 -38.58
N ILE A 416 6.85 1.54 -37.32
CA ILE A 416 8.01 0.98 -36.60
C ILE A 416 7.76 -0.40 -35.98
N GLU A 417 6.51 -0.84 -35.82
CA GLU A 417 6.18 -2.21 -35.45
C GLU A 417 5.78 -3.01 -36.67
N VAL A 418 6.18 -4.29 -36.68
CA VAL A 418 5.80 -5.26 -37.70
C VAL A 418 5.18 -6.49 -37.05
N GLU A 419 4.14 -7.01 -37.69
CA GLU A 419 3.66 -8.37 -37.45
C GLU A 419 4.41 -9.29 -38.40
N LEU A 420 5.09 -10.30 -37.87
CA LEU A 420 5.94 -11.15 -38.69
C LEU A 420 5.16 -11.98 -39.72
N ALA A 421 3.88 -12.24 -39.46
CA ALA A 421 2.97 -12.92 -40.39
C ALA A 421 2.74 -12.12 -41.69
N ASP A 422 2.93 -10.79 -41.65
CA ASP A 422 2.72 -9.90 -42.80
C ASP A 422 3.99 -9.75 -43.67
N LEU A 423 5.10 -10.39 -43.29
CA LEU A 423 6.39 -10.28 -43.98
C LEU A 423 6.71 -11.52 -44.81
N GLU A 424 7.14 -11.31 -46.05
CA GLU A 424 7.61 -12.39 -46.92
C GLU A 424 8.81 -13.13 -46.30
N ALA A 425 8.84 -14.46 -46.42
CA ALA A 425 9.93 -15.28 -45.86
C ALA A 425 11.32 -14.92 -46.42
N ALA A 426 11.40 -14.35 -47.63
CA ALA A 426 12.64 -13.85 -48.21
C ALA A 426 13.19 -12.61 -47.45
N THR A 427 12.31 -11.73 -46.99
CA THR A 427 12.62 -10.55 -46.16
C THR A 427 13.19 -10.98 -44.81
N LEU A 428 12.61 -12.01 -44.20
CA LEU A 428 13.06 -12.54 -42.90
C LEU A 428 14.44 -13.22 -42.97
N ARG A 429 14.78 -13.89 -44.08
CA ARG A 429 16.06 -14.58 -44.29
C ARG A 429 17.25 -13.64 -44.54
N GLY A 430 17.00 -12.45 -45.06
CA GLY A 430 18.03 -11.43 -45.33
C GLY A 430 18.21 -10.40 -44.22
N ALA A 431 17.38 -10.44 -43.17
CA ALA A 431 17.35 -9.42 -42.13
C ALA A 431 18.34 -9.70 -40.98
N ARG A 432 18.80 -8.63 -40.35
CA ARG A 432 19.57 -8.67 -39.10
C ARG A 432 18.60 -8.76 -37.92
N TRP A 433 18.85 -9.70 -37.03
CA TRP A 433 18.02 -9.92 -35.84
C TRP A 433 18.75 -9.50 -34.58
N ILE A 434 18.06 -8.78 -33.70
CA ILE A 434 18.59 -8.33 -32.43
C ILE A 434 17.68 -8.78 -31.29
N ASP A 435 18.21 -9.64 -30.42
CA ASP A 435 17.53 -10.15 -29.24
C ASP A 435 17.84 -9.25 -28.03
N LEU A 436 16.81 -8.54 -27.57
CA LEU A 436 16.88 -7.65 -26.42
C LEU A 436 16.51 -8.32 -25.09
N ARG A 437 16.26 -9.63 -25.09
CA ARG A 437 16.01 -10.39 -23.87
C ARG A 437 17.26 -10.44 -22.99
N GLU A 438 17.03 -10.35 -21.68
CA GLU A 438 18.05 -10.59 -20.68
C GLU A 438 18.54 -12.05 -20.76
N PRO A 439 19.78 -12.36 -20.37
CA PRO A 439 20.32 -13.72 -20.48
C PRO A 439 19.43 -14.82 -19.88
N ALA A 440 18.74 -14.52 -18.77
CA ALA A 440 17.83 -15.43 -18.09
C ALA A 440 16.52 -15.70 -18.86
N GLU A 441 16.13 -14.83 -19.80
CA GLU A 441 14.88 -14.93 -20.56
C GLU A 441 15.05 -15.65 -21.91
N ARG A 442 16.29 -16.02 -22.26
CA ARG A 442 16.63 -16.60 -23.57
C ARG A 442 16.36 -18.09 -23.58
N THR A 443 15.10 -18.42 -23.83
CA THR A 443 14.67 -19.78 -24.10
C THR A 443 14.06 -19.86 -25.50
N GLY A 444 14.14 -21.05 -26.13
CA GLY A 444 13.62 -21.30 -27.47
C GLY A 444 14.56 -20.93 -28.62
N ALA A 445 14.19 -21.34 -29.83
CA ALA A 445 14.93 -21.06 -31.05
C ALA A 445 14.83 -19.58 -31.45
N VAL A 446 15.90 -19.07 -32.05
CA VAL A 446 15.98 -17.73 -32.64
C VAL A 446 16.50 -17.84 -34.08
N PRO A 447 16.23 -16.84 -34.94
CA PRO A 447 16.77 -16.82 -36.29
C PRO A 447 18.30 -16.96 -36.33
N PRO A 448 18.88 -17.68 -37.30
CA PRO A 448 20.33 -17.81 -37.45
C PRO A 448 21.00 -16.44 -37.55
N GLY A 449 22.14 -16.27 -36.86
CA GLY A 449 22.88 -15.00 -36.88
C GLY A 449 22.28 -13.88 -36.02
N THR A 450 21.30 -14.18 -35.15
CA THR A 450 20.76 -13.22 -34.18
C THR A 450 21.85 -12.69 -33.24
N ILE A 451 21.98 -11.37 -33.17
CA ILE A 451 22.89 -10.68 -32.27
C ILE A 451 22.18 -10.46 -30.94
N SER A 452 22.83 -10.85 -29.85
CA SER A 452 22.31 -10.66 -28.51
C SER A 452 22.72 -9.29 -27.97
N HIS A 453 21.75 -8.48 -27.56
CA HIS A 453 22.02 -7.20 -26.90
C HIS A 453 20.99 -6.95 -25.79
N PRO A 454 21.22 -7.44 -24.55
CA PRO A 454 20.26 -7.28 -23.44
C PRO A 454 19.77 -5.85 -23.29
N PHE A 455 18.47 -5.66 -23.01
CA PHE A 455 17.87 -4.34 -22.93
C PHE A 455 18.43 -3.51 -21.77
N GLY A 456 18.73 -4.13 -20.63
CA GLY A 456 19.29 -3.45 -19.46
C GLY A 456 20.63 -2.77 -19.72
N THR A 457 21.41 -3.30 -20.67
CA THR A 457 22.69 -2.74 -21.11
C THR A 457 22.61 -2.19 -22.54
N PHE A 458 21.42 -1.97 -23.07
CA PHE A 458 21.24 -1.52 -24.44
C PHE A 458 21.69 -0.08 -24.60
N ASP A 459 22.75 0.09 -25.38
CA ASP A 459 23.24 1.37 -25.84
C ASP A 459 23.31 1.35 -27.37
N ALA A 460 22.68 2.34 -27.99
CA ALA A 460 22.66 2.46 -29.44
C ALA A 460 24.02 2.92 -30.01
N ASP A 461 24.89 3.44 -29.16
CA ASP A 461 26.22 3.93 -29.52
C ASP A 461 27.33 2.90 -29.17
N ALA A 462 26.93 1.69 -28.73
CA ALA A 462 27.87 0.62 -28.39
C ALA A 462 28.68 0.15 -29.61
N PRO A 463 30.01 -0.06 -29.47
CA PRO A 463 30.83 -0.62 -30.54
C PRO A 463 30.30 -2.00 -30.98
N GLY A 464 30.03 -2.18 -32.27
CA GLY A 464 29.49 -3.42 -32.83
C GLY A 464 27.97 -3.44 -33.01
N PHE A 465 27.24 -2.40 -32.57
CA PHE A 465 25.85 -2.19 -32.93
C PHE A 465 25.74 -1.50 -34.30
N GLU A 466 25.81 -2.29 -35.37
CA GLU A 466 25.58 -1.80 -36.73
C GLU A 466 24.26 -2.37 -37.29
N PRO A 467 23.19 -1.58 -37.40
CA PRO A 467 21.98 -1.99 -38.10
C PRO A 467 22.27 -2.39 -39.56
N GLY A 468 21.74 -3.54 -39.97
CA GLY A 468 21.82 -4.01 -41.34
C GLY A 468 20.82 -3.30 -42.27
N PRO A 469 20.77 -3.69 -43.55
CA PRO A 469 19.82 -3.12 -44.52
C PRO A 469 18.36 -3.27 -44.08
N GLN A 470 18.04 -4.34 -43.33
CA GLN A 470 16.82 -4.47 -42.55
C GLN A 470 17.14 -5.08 -41.19
N THR A 471 16.66 -4.47 -40.11
CA THR A 471 16.95 -4.92 -38.74
C THR A 471 15.68 -5.10 -37.94
N PHE A 472 15.44 -6.29 -37.41
CA PHE A 472 14.32 -6.60 -36.53
C PHE A 472 14.80 -6.77 -35.10
N LEU A 473 14.18 -6.03 -34.19
CA LEU A 473 14.41 -6.11 -32.75
C LEU A 473 13.25 -6.86 -32.13
N PHE A 474 13.55 -7.80 -31.23
CA PHE A 474 12.53 -8.47 -30.44
C PHE A 474 12.96 -8.58 -28.98
N CYS A 475 11.99 -8.64 -28.08
CA CYS A 475 12.19 -9.01 -26.67
C CYS A 475 11.18 -10.10 -26.31
N ALA A 476 10.94 -10.37 -25.02
CA ALA A 476 9.93 -11.35 -24.61
C ALA A 476 8.53 -11.05 -25.20
N ALA A 477 7.99 -9.85 -24.99
CA ALA A 477 6.61 -9.48 -25.35
C ALA A 477 6.47 -8.25 -26.28
N GLY A 478 7.51 -7.86 -27.02
CA GLY A 478 7.48 -6.73 -27.98
C GLY A 478 7.64 -5.31 -27.41
N ARG A 479 7.44 -5.10 -26.09
CA ARG A 479 7.52 -3.76 -25.47
C ARG A 479 8.92 -3.13 -25.47
N ARG A 480 9.96 -3.90 -25.12
CA ARG A 480 11.35 -3.41 -25.07
C ARG A 480 11.92 -3.17 -26.46
N SER A 481 11.59 -4.03 -27.43
CA SER A 481 11.95 -3.85 -28.83
C SER A 481 11.32 -2.62 -29.45
N LEU A 482 10.07 -2.30 -29.11
CA LEU A 482 9.42 -1.07 -29.56
C LEU A 482 10.21 0.16 -29.11
N ARG A 483 10.56 0.20 -27.83
CA ARG A 483 11.32 1.32 -27.26
C ARG A 483 12.73 1.44 -27.81
N ALA A 484 13.45 0.33 -27.98
CA ALA A 484 14.76 0.34 -28.62
C ALA A 484 14.66 0.85 -30.07
N THR A 485 13.64 0.40 -30.81
CA THR A 485 13.39 0.84 -32.20
C THR A 485 13.08 2.33 -32.26
N GLN A 486 12.27 2.87 -31.34
CA GLN A 486 12.00 4.31 -31.24
C GLN A 486 13.28 5.13 -30.98
N LYS A 487 14.13 4.67 -30.05
CA LYS A 487 15.43 5.33 -29.77
C LYS A 487 16.35 5.35 -30.98
N LEU A 488 16.36 4.27 -31.76
CA LEU A 488 17.14 4.18 -32.98
C LEU A 488 16.57 5.07 -34.09
N ARG A 489 15.24 5.08 -34.27
CA ARG A 489 14.55 5.95 -35.23
C ARG A 489 14.82 7.43 -34.96
N ALA A 490 14.81 7.85 -33.69
CA ALA A 490 15.14 9.21 -33.28
C ALA A 490 16.58 9.62 -33.64
N ARG A 491 17.49 8.65 -33.74
CA ARG A 491 18.89 8.83 -34.18
C ARG A 491 19.07 8.75 -35.71
N GLY A 492 18.00 8.66 -36.48
CA GLY A 492 18.04 8.64 -37.94
C GLY A 492 18.10 7.24 -38.57
N TRP A 493 18.04 6.17 -37.78
CA TRP A 493 18.01 4.81 -38.31
C TRP A 493 16.65 4.51 -38.95
N ARG A 494 16.62 4.36 -40.28
CA ARG A 494 15.38 4.19 -41.08
C ARG A 494 15.00 2.75 -41.40
N ASN A 495 15.85 1.77 -41.12
CA ASN A 495 15.57 0.35 -41.39
C ASN A 495 15.61 -0.57 -40.15
N VAL A 496 15.03 -0.10 -39.03
CA VAL A 496 14.87 -0.86 -37.78
C VAL A 496 13.39 -1.00 -37.46
N TRP A 497 12.95 -2.21 -37.08
CA TRP A 497 11.56 -2.47 -36.72
C TRP A 497 11.47 -3.32 -35.47
N SER A 498 10.42 -3.09 -34.69
CA SER A 498 10.07 -3.92 -33.54
C SER A 498 9.12 -5.02 -33.94
N VAL A 499 9.41 -6.24 -33.50
CA VAL A 499 8.51 -7.38 -33.65
C VAL A 499 7.37 -7.27 -32.64
N ARG A 500 6.14 -7.09 -33.14
CA ARG A 500 4.93 -7.15 -32.32
C ARG A 500 4.77 -8.57 -31.76
N GLY A 501 4.45 -8.67 -30.48
CA GLY A 501 4.35 -9.97 -29.78
C GLY A 501 5.69 -10.61 -29.40
N GLY A 502 6.83 -10.02 -29.78
CA GLY A 502 8.15 -10.45 -29.33
C GLY A 502 8.51 -11.89 -29.70
N ALA A 503 9.14 -12.60 -28.75
CA ALA A 503 9.64 -13.96 -28.95
C ALA A 503 8.52 -15.01 -29.16
N ASP A 504 7.30 -14.73 -28.69
CA ASP A 504 6.15 -15.62 -28.90
C ASP A 504 5.71 -15.63 -30.36
N ALA A 505 5.64 -14.44 -30.98
CA ALA A 505 5.36 -14.30 -32.41
C ALA A 505 6.47 -14.94 -33.28
N LEU A 506 7.72 -14.83 -32.84
CA LEU A 506 8.87 -15.42 -33.52
C LEU A 506 8.83 -16.96 -33.51
N ARG A 507 8.40 -17.55 -32.39
CA ARG A 507 8.31 -18.99 -32.23
C ARG A 507 7.31 -19.61 -33.21
N ALA A 508 6.14 -18.99 -33.37
CA ALA A 508 5.09 -19.48 -34.27
C ALA A 508 5.59 -19.68 -35.71
N ILE A 509 6.41 -18.75 -36.21
CA ILE A 509 6.91 -18.78 -37.59
C ILE A 509 8.10 -19.72 -37.76
N LEU A 510 9.01 -19.79 -36.76
CA LEU A 510 10.14 -20.71 -36.82
C LEU A 510 9.72 -22.17 -36.80
N THR A 511 8.58 -22.49 -36.17
CA THR A 511 7.98 -23.84 -36.22
C THR A 511 7.31 -24.17 -37.55
N GLU A 512 6.72 -23.19 -38.25
CA GLU A 512 6.06 -23.41 -39.56
C GLU A 512 7.04 -23.60 -40.72
N THR A 513 8.27 -23.11 -40.61
CA THR A 513 9.32 -23.29 -41.65
C THR A 513 10.18 -24.55 -41.51
N ALA A 514 9.90 -25.39 -40.50
CA ALA A 514 10.65 -26.62 -40.21
C ALA A 514 9.92 -27.92 -40.61
N GLU A 515 8.68 -27.81 -41.10
CA GLU A 515 7.94 -28.85 -41.85
C GLU A 515 8.02 -28.57 -43.35
#